data_AF-B5W8V0-F1
#
_entry.id   AF-B5W8V0-F1
#
_cell.length_a   1.000
_cell.length_b   1.000
_cell.length_c   1.000
_cell.angle_alpha   90.00
_cell.angle_beta   90.00
_cell.angle_gamma   90.00
#
_symmetry.space_group_name_H-M   'P 1'
#
loop_
_entity.id
_entity.type
_entity.pdbx_description
1 polymer ?
#
loop_
_entity_poly.entity_id
_entity_poly.type
_entity_poly.pdbx_seq_one_letter_code
_entity_poly.pdbx_strand_id
1 'polypeptide(L)'
;MAMIEGFTRRETLDLTATTSNRLQYLERCQLVVPHRISKSRRPTVIYTWEQVLEIRAIKNLREVISLQTVRSIIKFLDESGFDDSLRDKQLVVIDEEVIWVQQDWKDFADKLPSALKVAGHKNKDVGQYLLVVIPPLSQIVNEVWLAAEKSTVVHFESFKQRAKAKPTQVA
;
A
#
# COMPACT_ATOMS: atom_id res chain seq x y z
N MET A 1 14.24 5.64 -28.11
CA MET A 1 12.90 6.00 -27.60
C MET A 1 13.06 6.27 -26.11
N ALA A 2 12.68 7.45 -25.62
CA ALA A 2 12.76 7.74 -24.19
C ALA A 2 11.76 6.85 -23.45
N MET A 3 12.24 5.94 -22.59
CA MET A 3 11.36 5.17 -21.72
C MET A 3 10.69 6.14 -20.75
N ILE A 4 9.37 6.20 -20.78
CA ILE A 4 8.62 6.91 -19.75
C ILE A 4 8.71 6.05 -18.50
N GLU A 5 9.47 6.50 -17.50
CA GLU A 5 9.51 5.86 -16.19
C GLU A 5 8.17 6.09 -15.47
N GLY A 6 7.31 5.07 -15.42
CA GLY A 6 6.06 5.09 -14.66
C GLY A 6 4.91 4.36 -15.35
N PHE A 7 3.71 4.56 -14.81
CA PHE A 7 2.48 3.87 -15.19
C PHE A 7 1.45 4.89 -15.69
N THR A 8 0.85 4.61 -16.83
CA THR A 8 -0.28 5.40 -17.33
C THR A 8 -1.49 5.26 -16.41
N ARG A 9 -2.43 6.20 -16.48
CA ARG A 9 -3.69 6.14 -15.73
C ARG A 9 -4.41 4.79 -15.85
N ARG A 10 -4.41 4.16 -17.04
CA ARG A 10 -5.08 2.88 -17.27
C ARG A 10 -4.37 1.74 -16.55
N GLU A 11 -3.04 1.71 -16.60
CA GLU A 11 -2.23 0.73 -15.86
C GLU A 11 -2.39 0.90 -14.35
N THR A 12 -2.40 2.14 -13.85
CA THR A 12 -2.61 2.41 -12.42
C THR A 12 -3.96 1.90 -11.93
N LEU A 13 -5.03 2.06 -12.71
CA LEU A 13 -6.36 1.55 -12.35
C LEU A 13 -6.35 0.03 -12.17
N ASP A 14 -5.71 -0.68 -13.09
CA ASP A 14 -5.60 -2.13 -13.08
C ASP A 14 -4.73 -2.61 -11.89
N LEU A 15 -3.54 -2.02 -11.73
CA LEU A 15 -2.58 -2.39 -10.67
C LEU A 15 -3.07 -2.11 -9.25
N THR A 16 -3.95 -1.13 -9.07
CA THR A 16 -4.43 -0.72 -7.74
C THR A 16 -5.84 -1.21 -7.45
N ALA A 17 -6.51 -1.84 -8.42
CA ALA A 17 -7.93 -2.23 -8.35
C ALA A 17 -8.82 -1.06 -7.87
N THR A 18 -8.52 0.17 -8.31
CA THR A 18 -9.27 1.38 -7.94
C THR A 18 -10.08 1.91 -9.13
N THR A 19 -10.88 2.96 -8.90
CA THR A 19 -11.70 3.58 -9.94
C THR A 19 -11.12 4.92 -10.40
N SER A 20 -11.46 5.34 -11.61
CA SER A 20 -11.02 6.64 -12.15
C SER A 20 -11.45 7.81 -11.27
N ASN A 21 -12.66 7.72 -10.68
CA ASN A 21 -13.17 8.70 -9.73
C ASN A 21 -12.34 8.73 -8.45
N ARG A 22 -11.93 7.57 -7.93
CA ARG A 22 -11.05 7.47 -6.76
C ARG A 22 -9.66 8.05 -7.05
N LEU A 23 -9.04 7.78 -8.20
CA LEU A 23 -7.77 8.41 -8.58
C LEU A 23 -7.87 9.93 -8.67
N GLN A 24 -8.88 10.44 -9.37
CA GLN A 24 -9.13 11.89 -9.46
C GLN A 24 -9.34 12.51 -8.09
N TYR A 25 -10.00 11.79 -7.20
CA TYR A 25 -10.25 12.24 -5.85
C TYR A 25 -8.94 12.30 -5.03
N LEU A 26 -8.11 11.25 -5.06
CA LEU A 26 -6.80 11.25 -4.37
C LEU A 26 -5.92 12.42 -4.84
N GLU A 27 -5.92 12.70 -6.14
CA GLU A 27 -5.22 13.82 -6.75
C GLU A 27 -5.76 15.19 -6.28
N ARG A 28 -7.09 15.39 -6.25
CA ARG A 28 -7.69 16.62 -5.72
C ARG A 28 -7.35 16.86 -4.26
N CYS A 29 -7.19 15.79 -3.49
CA CYS A 29 -6.85 15.83 -2.08
C CYS A 29 -5.34 15.97 -1.83
N GLN A 30 -4.53 16.08 -2.89
CA GLN A 30 -3.07 16.10 -2.82
C GLN A 30 -2.45 14.86 -2.15
N LEU A 31 -3.20 13.76 -2.02
CA LEU A 31 -2.69 12.51 -1.43
C LEU A 31 -1.79 11.77 -2.42
N VAL A 32 -2.08 11.88 -3.72
CA VAL A 32 -1.26 11.30 -4.78
C VAL A 32 -1.29 12.22 -6.00
N VAL A 33 -0.14 12.83 -6.32
CA VAL A 33 -0.03 13.81 -7.41
C VAL A 33 0.75 13.23 -8.60
N PRO A 34 0.09 12.83 -9.70
CA PRO A 34 0.79 12.23 -10.82
C PRO A 34 1.60 13.25 -11.63
N HIS A 35 2.60 12.74 -12.35
CA HIS A 35 3.40 13.50 -13.28
C HIS A 35 2.64 13.72 -14.60
N ARG A 36 2.70 14.93 -15.15
CA ARG A 36 2.04 15.28 -16.41
C ARG A 36 3.08 15.55 -17.48
N ILE A 37 3.05 14.76 -18.55
CA ILE A 37 3.91 14.92 -19.71
C ILE A 37 3.10 15.64 -20.80
N SER A 38 3.65 16.77 -21.28
CA SER A 38 3.08 17.78 -22.20
C SER A 38 2.25 18.90 -21.56
N LYS A 39 2.34 20.09 -22.17
CA LYS A 39 1.50 21.28 -21.89
C LYS A 39 0.18 21.30 -22.69
N SER A 40 -0.20 20.19 -23.31
CA SER A 40 -1.41 20.11 -24.14
C SER A 40 -2.68 20.10 -23.27
N ARG A 41 -3.84 20.34 -23.91
CA ARG A 41 -5.16 20.27 -23.25
C ARG A 41 -5.49 18.87 -22.69
N ARG A 42 -4.76 17.83 -23.12
CA ARG A 42 -4.88 16.44 -22.63
C ARG A 42 -3.49 15.90 -22.29
N PRO A 43 -2.90 16.32 -21.16
CA PRO A 43 -1.58 15.85 -20.78
C PRO A 43 -1.58 14.35 -20.51
N THR A 44 -0.50 13.68 -20.88
CA THR A 44 -0.29 12.28 -20.52
C THR A 44 0.03 12.22 -19.03
N VAL A 45 -0.80 11.51 -18.27
CA VAL A 45 -0.67 11.37 -16.82
C VAL A 45 0.07 10.08 -16.50
N ILE A 46 1.17 10.20 -15.76
CA ILE A 46 2.09 9.13 -15.38
C ILE A 46 2.20 9.07 -13.86
N TYR A 47 2.05 7.89 -13.29
CA TYR A 47 2.21 7.59 -11.88
C TYR A 47 3.53 6.85 -11.65
N THR A 48 4.27 7.18 -10.61
CA THR A 48 5.47 6.42 -10.23
C THR A 48 5.10 5.09 -9.56
N TRP A 49 6.07 4.20 -9.39
CA TRP A 49 5.88 2.95 -8.65
C TRP A 49 5.42 3.20 -7.21
N GLU A 50 6.08 4.16 -6.57
CA GLU A 50 5.83 4.59 -5.21
C GLU A 50 4.40 5.12 -5.04
N GLN A 51 3.88 5.81 -6.06
CA GLN A 51 2.49 6.28 -6.09
C GLN A 51 1.49 5.13 -6.28
N VAL A 52 1.82 4.13 -7.09
CA VAL A 52 0.96 2.94 -7.25
C VAL A 52 0.84 2.17 -5.93
N LEU A 53 1.94 2.01 -5.19
CA LEU A 53 1.94 1.39 -3.86
C LEU A 53 1.09 2.21 -2.87
N GLU A 54 1.27 3.53 -2.85
CA GLU A 54 0.51 4.44 -1.98
C GLU A 54 -1.00 4.36 -2.26
N ILE A 55 -1.41 4.40 -3.54
CA ILE A 55 -2.82 4.27 -3.92
C ILE A 55 -3.41 2.94 -3.42
N ARG A 56 -2.64 1.85 -3.51
CA ARG A 56 -3.09 0.53 -3.08
C ARG A 56 -3.17 0.41 -1.55
N ALA A 57 -2.22 0.99 -0.82
CA ALA A 57 -2.27 1.09 0.63
C ALA A 57 -3.52 1.86 1.09
N ILE A 58 -3.75 3.05 0.53
CA ILE A 58 -4.93 3.87 0.81
C ILE A 58 -6.22 3.11 0.45
N LYS A 59 -6.27 2.41 -0.68
CA LYS A 59 -7.44 1.60 -1.08
C LYS A 59 -7.76 0.55 -0.02
N ASN A 60 -6.76 -0.19 0.45
CA ASN A 60 -6.95 -1.27 1.42
C ASN A 60 -7.38 -0.73 2.79
N LEU A 61 -6.75 0.35 3.27
CA LEU A 61 -7.19 1.04 4.49
C LEU A 61 -8.65 1.50 4.38
N ARG A 62 -9.05 2.05 3.24
CA ARG A 62 -10.41 2.53 3.02
C ARG A 62 -11.50 1.45 2.97
N GLU A 63 -11.14 0.17 2.99
CA GLU A 63 -12.12 -0.91 3.17
C GLU A 63 -12.62 -0.98 4.61
N VAL A 64 -11.81 -0.49 5.56
CA VAL A 64 -12.07 -0.62 7.00
C VAL A 64 -12.17 0.73 7.72
N ILE A 65 -11.59 1.81 7.17
CA ILE A 65 -11.63 3.14 7.78
C ILE A 65 -12.10 4.24 6.84
N SER A 66 -12.62 5.32 7.43
CA SER A 66 -13.04 6.50 6.68
C SER A 66 -11.84 7.21 6.04
N LEU A 67 -12.10 7.93 4.95
CA LEU A 67 -11.09 8.78 4.35
C LEU A 67 -10.64 9.92 5.27
N GLN A 68 -11.54 10.43 6.10
CA GLN A 68 -11.17 11.48 7.06
C GLN A 68 -10.13 10.95 8.04
N THR A 69 -10.27 9.69 8.47
CA THR A 69 -9.28 8.97 9.28
C THR A 69 -7.95 8.84 8.54
N VAL A 70 -7.96 8.47 7.25
CA VAL A 70 -6.73 8.43 6.41
C VAL A 70 -6.01 9.79 6.39
N ARG A 71 -6.75 10.90 6.21
CA ARG A 71 -6.18 12.24 6.23
C ARG A 71 -5.62 12.62 7.60
N SER A 72 -6.31 12.25 8.67
CA SER A 72 -5.82 12.49 10.04
C SER A 72 -4.52 11.74 10.31
N ILE A 73 -4.36 10.51 9.78
CA ILE A 73 -3.12 9.73 9.90
C ILE A 73 -1.97 10.45 9.17
N ILE A 74 -2.17 10.81 7.91
CA ILE A 74 -1.14 11.50 7.09
C ILE A 74 -0.74 12.82 7.75
N LYS A 75 -1.73 13.61 8.19
CA LYS A 75 -1.49 14.86 8.90
C LYS A 75 -0.71 14.64 10.19
N PHE A 76 -1.07 13.64 10.99
CA PHE A 76 -0.35 13.30 12.22
C PHE A 76 1.11 12.92 11.95
N LEU A 77 1.37 12.14 10.90
CA LEU A 77 2.73 11.73 10.52
C LEU A 77 3.58 12.94 10.14
N ASP A 78 3.05 13.82 9.29
CA ASP A 78 3.69 15.06 8.86
C ASP A 78 3.98 16.00 10.06
N GLU A 79 2.97 16.26 10.91
CA GLU A 79 3.11 17.09 12.11
C GLU A 79 4.09 16.50 13.14
N SER A 80 4.27 15.18 13.14
CA SER A 80 5.20 14.45 14.02
C SER A 80 6.60 14.29 13.41
N GLY A 81 6.85 14.80 12.20
CA GLY A 81 8.15 14.74 11.53
C GLY A 81 8.50 13.38 10.92
N PHE A 82 7.51 12.51 10.72
CA PHE A 82 7.69 11.23 10.01
C PHE A 82 7.34 11.37 8.52
N ASP A 83 7.87 10.48 7.69
CA ASP A 83 7.40 10.33 6.30
C ASP A 83 5.89 10.04 6.30
N ASP A 84 5.12 10.80 5.54
CA ASP A 84 3.65 10.80 5.55
C ASP A 84 3.04 9.74 4.63
N SER A 85 3.89 8.99 3.90
CA SER A 85 3.47 7.90 3.04
C SER A 85 2.98 6.68 3.83
N LEU A 86 1.84 6.12 3.44
CA LEU A 86 1.24 4.96 4.10
C LEU A 86 1.75 3.63 3.54
N ARG A 87 2.34 3.65 2.33
CA ARG A 87 2.85 2.45 1.65
C ARG A 87 3.88 1.64 2.44
N ASP A 88 4.66 2.31 3.29
CA ASP A 88 5.79 1.71 4.02
C ASP A 88 5.47 1.56 5.52
N LYS A 89 4.19 1.70 5.91
CA LYS A 89 3.75 1.64 7.31
C LYS A 89 2.88 0.43 7.60
N GLN A 90 3.16 -0.22 8.73
CA GLN A 90 2.31 -1.26 9.27
C GLN A 90 1.20 -0.64 10.12
N LEU A 91 0.00 -0.53 9.52
CA LEU A 91 -1.18 0.02 10.15
C LEU A 91 -2.15 -1.11 10.51
N VAL A 92 -2.53 -1.21 11.78
CA VAL A 92 -3.52 -2.17 12.28
C VAL A 92 -4.79 -1.42 12.62
N VAL A 93 -5.94 -1.91 12.15
CA VAL A 93 -7.26 -1.31 12.39
C VAL A 93 -8.06 -2.19 13.33
N ILE A 94 -8.50 -1.66 14.47
CA ILE A 94 -9.33 -2.35 15.47
C ILE A 94 -10.44 -1.39 15.89
N ASP A 95 -11.72 -1.77 15.77
CA ASP A 95 -12.86 -0.96 16.21
C ASP A 95 -12.80 0.51 15.78
N GLU A 96 -12.43 0.76 14.51
CA GLU A 96 -12.21 2.10 13.89
C GLU A 96 -10.97 2.87 14.37
N GLU A 97 -10.22 2.35 15.33
CA GLU A 97 -8.93 2.87 15.75
C GLU A 97 -7.81 2.40 14.81
N VAL A 98 -6.85 3.28 14.53
CA VAL A 98 -5.71 2.98 13.67
C VAL A 98 -4.42 3.06 14.46
N ILE A 99 -3.74 1.92 14.58
CA ILE A 99 -2.51 1.76 15.32
C ILE A 99 -1.36 1.65 14.32
N TRP A 100 -0.44 2.61 14.33
CA TRP A 100 0.82 2.48 13.60
C TRP A 100 1.83 1.72 14.45
N VAL A 101 2.27 0.57 13.95
CA VAL A 101 3.32 -0.23 14.57
C VAL A 101 4.66 0.24 14.03
N GLN A 102 5.39 1.02 14.83
CA GLN A 102 6.74 1.46 14.51
C GLN A 102 7.70 0.27 14.68
N GLN A 103 8.12 -0.35 13.57
CA GLN A 103 9.13 -1.41 13.57
C GLN A 103 10.48 -0.88 13.13
N ASP A 104 11.51 -1.21 13.90
CA ASP A 104 12.89 -1.13 13.44
C ASP A 104 13.28 -2.52 12.91
N TRP A 105 13.68 -2.62 11.64
CA TRP A 105 13.92 -3.90 10.96
C TRP A 105 15.06 -4.73 11.59
N LYS A 106 15.84 -4.13 12.48
CA LYS A 106 16.92 -4.79 13.23
C LYS A 106 16.43 -5.65 14.40
N ASP A 107 15.23 -5.40 14.92
CA ASP A 107 14.73 -6.03 16.15
C ASP A 107 13.78 -7.22 15.90
N PHE A 108 13.53 -7.57 14.62
CA PHE A 108 12.53 -8.58 14.21
C PHE A 108 12.81 -10.00 14.73
N ALA A 109 14.07 -10.39 14.89
CA ALA A 109 14.43 -11.72 15.38
C ALA A 109 14.20 -11.90 16.89
N ASP A 110 14.27 -10.81 17.66
CA ASP A 110 14.39 -10.89 19.12
C ASP A 110 13.13 -10.42 19.87
N LYS A 111 12.21 -9.72 19.19
CA LYS A 111 11.01 -9.14 19.82
C LYS A 111 9.77 -9.33 18.96
N LEU A 112 9.23 -10.55 18.95
CA LEU A 112 7.86 -10.78 18.49
C LEU A 112 6.89 -9.95 19.35
N PRO A 113 6.10 -9.02 18.79
CA PRO A 113 5.05 -8.35 19.54
C PRO A 113 3.94 -9.36 19.79
N SER A 114 3.89 -9.91 21.01
CA SER A 114 2.77 -10.71 21.48
C SER A 114 1.80 -9.79 22.21
N ALA A 115 0.58 -9.64 21.70
CA ALA A 115 -0.47 -8.88 22.36
C ALA A 115 -1.41 -9.84 23.07
N LEU A 116 -1.70 -9.59 24.35
CA LEU A 116 -2.68 -10.37 25.12
C LEU A 116 -3.98 -9.56 25.19
N LYS A 117 -5.09 -10.13 24.70
CA LYS A 117 -6.41 -9.50 24.83
C LYS A 117 -6.84 -9.56 26.30
N VAL A 118 -6.79 -8.45 27.04
CA VAL A 118 -7.06 -8.44 28.49
C VAL A 118 -8.48 -7.97 28.89
N ALA A 119 -9.26 -7.46 27.93
CA ALA A 119 -10.67 -7.09 28.13
C ALA A 119 -11.44 -7.07 26.79
N GLY A 120 -12.77 -7.20 26.83
CA GLY A 120 -13.62 -7.13 25.65
C GLY A 120 -15.10 -7.08 26.02
N HIS A 121 -15.96 -6.59 25.13
CA HIS A 121 -17.40 -6.53 25.39
C HIS A 121 -17.96 -7.94 25.69
N LYS A 122 -18.67 -8.11 26.83
CA LYS A 122 -19.11 -9.41 27.40
C LYS A 122 -17.97 -10.38 27.75
N ASN A 123 -16.75 -9.89 28.02
CA ASN A 123 -15.55 -10.70 28.27
C ASN A 123 -15.22 -11.74 27.17
N LYS A 124 -15.66 -11.49 25.94
CA LYS A 124 -15.41 -12.40 24.84
C LYS A 124 -13.92 -12.35 24.44
N ASP A 125 -13.28 -13.52 24.42
CA ASP A 125 -11.89 -13.77 23.99
C ASP A 125 -10.81 -13.08 24.84
N VAL A 126 -11.11 -12.73 26.10
CA VAL A 126 -10.12 -12.27 27.08
C VAL A 126 -9.17 -13.42 27.45
N GLY A 127 -7.86 -13.14 27.57
CA GLY A 127 -6.81 -14.11 27.87
C GLY A 127 -6.15 -14.74 26.64
N GLN A 128 -6.56 -14.37 25.42
CA GLN A 128 -5.96 -14.91 24.19
C GLN A 128 -4.74 -14.09 23.75
N TYR A 129 -3.66 -14.80 23.43
CA TYR A 129 -2.51 -14.24 22.72
C TYR A 129 -2.89 -14.04 21.24
N LEU A 130 -2.85 -12.79 20.79
CA LEU A 130 -3.03 -12.41 19.41
C LEU A 130 -1.65 -12.36 18.74
N LEU A 131 -1.52 -13.13 17.65
CA LEU A 131 -0.34 -13.15 16.82
C LEU A 131 -0.71 -12.49 15.49
N VAL A 132 -0.17 -11.28 15.27
CA VAL A 132 -0.37 -10.59 13.99
C VAL A 132 0.68 -11.10 13.02
N VAL A 133 0.29 -12.07 12.18
CA VAL A 133 1.11 -12.51 11.04
C VAL A 133 0.80 -11.59 9.87
N ILE A 134 1.79 -10.81 9.42
CA ILE A 134 1.79 -10.30 8.05
C ILE A 134 2.71 -11.23 7.25
N PRO A 135 2.27 -11.74 6.08
CA PRO A 135 3.14 -12.55 5.24
C PRO A 135 4.39 -11.73 4.88
N PRO A 136 5.59 -12.34 4.92
CA PRO A 136 6.82 -11.64 4.58
C PRO A 136 6.71 -10.98 3.21
N LEU A 137 7.38 -9.84 3.03
CA LEU A 137 7.38 -9.11 1.76
C LEU A 137 7.74 -10.01 0.56
N SER A 138 8.56 -11.04 0.78
CA SER A 138 8.89 -12.06 -0.22
C SER A 138 7.68 -12.89 -0.69
N GLN A 139 6.76 -13.25 0.21
CA GLN A 139 5.51 -13.94 -0.16
C GLN A 139 4.63 -13.01 -1.02
N ILE A 140 4.51 -11.75 -0.64
CA ILE A 140 3.72 -10.76 -1.39
C ILE A 140 4.34 -10.53 -2.78
N VAL A 141 5.68 -10.45 -2.87
CA VAL A 141 6.38 -10.37 -4.16
C VAL A 141 6.09 -11.60 -5.01
N ASN A 142 6.18 -12.80 -4.44
CA ASN A 142 5.90 -14.04 -5.17
C ASN A 142 4.46 -14.11 -5.70
N GLU A 143 3.48 -13.67 -4.91
CA GLU A 143 2.08 -13.60 -5.33
C GLU A 143 1.87 -12.64 -6.51
N VAL A 144 2.54 -11.48 -6.50
CA VAL A 144 2.46 -10.49 -7.57
C VAL A 144 3.10 -11.02 -8.86
N TRP A 145 4.22 -11.74 -8.75
CA TRP A 145 4.86 -12.39 -9.90
C TRP A 145 3.98 -13.48 -10.51
N LEU A 146 3.34 -14.32 -9.69
CA LEU A 146 2.37 -15.33 -10.11
C LEU A 146 1.14 -14.72 -10.80
N ALA A 147 0.65 -13.59 -10.28
CA ALA A 147 -0.48 -12.88 -10.88
C ALA A 147 -0.12 -12.26 -12.25
N ALA A 148 1.09 -11.72 -12.39
CA ALA A 148 1.57 -11.16 -13.65
C ALA A 148 1.75 -12.23 -14.74
N GLU A 149 2.20 -13.43 -14.38
CA GLU A 149 2.35 -14.56 -15.31
C GLU A 149 1.00 -15.05 -15.86
N LYS A 150 -0.06 -15.04 -15.04
CA LYS A 150 -1.39 -15.53 -15.41
C LYS A 150 -2.27 -14.48 -16.10
N SER A 151 -1.82 -13.24 -16.19
CA SER A 151 -2.63 -12.13 -16.70
C SER A 151 -2.68 -12.12 -18.23
N THR A 152 -3.87 -11.91 -18.79
CA THR A 152 -4.07 -11.69 -20.24
C THR A 152 -3.85 -10.23 -20.67
N VAL A 153 -3.66 -9.34 -19.69
CA VAL A 153 -3.55 -7.88 -19.89
C VAL A 153 -2.11 -7.42 -19.67
N VAL A 154 -1.40 -8.03 -18.71
CA VAL A 154 -0.01 -7.70 -18.42
C VAL A 154 0.92 -8.52 -19.32
N HIS A 155 1.66 -7.84 -20.19
CA HIS A 155 2.70 -8.50 -20.97
C HIS A 155 3.87 -8.89 -20.06
N PHE A 156 4.03 -10.18 -19.79
CA PHE A 156 4.92 -10.69 -18.75
C PHE A 156 6.39 -10.27 -18.93
N GLU A 157 6.91 -10.22 -20.15
CA GLU A 157 8.28 -9.78 -20.40
C GLU A 157 8.51 -8.29 -20.09
N SER A 158 7.50 -7.45 -20.30
CA SER A 158 7.57 -6.03 -19.91
C SER A 158 7.45 -5.88 -18.39
N PHE A 159 6.69 -6.75 -17.73
CA PHE A 159 6.62 -6.78 -16.27
C PHE A 159 7.98 -7.13 -15.63
N LYS A 160 8.69 -8.13 -16.15
CA LYS A 160 10.02 -8.52 -15.64
C LYS A 160 11.04 -7.37 -15.65
N GLN A 161 10.99 -6.52 -16.67
CA GLN A 161 11.88 -5.35 -16.78
C GLN A 161 11.51 -4.22 -15.82
N ARG A 162 10.23 -4.13 -15.42
CA ARG A 162 9.70 -3.09 -14.52
C ARG A 162 9.70 -3.50 -13.04
N ALA A 163 9.69 -4.80 -12.77
CA ALA A 163 9.71 -5.32 -11.40
C ALA A 163 11.05 -5.02 -10.73
N LYS A 164 11.03 -4.21 -9.66
CA LYS A 164 12.21 -3.81 -8.88
C LYS A 164 12.67 -4.88 -7.87
N ALA A 165 11.87 -5.92 -7.65
CA ALA A 165 12.17 -7.06 -6.78
C ALA A 165 11.87 -8.37 -7.51
N LYS A 166 12.78 -9.35 -7.38
CA LYS A 166 12.63 -10.69 -7.96
C LYS A 166 11.92 -11.63 -6.97
N PRO A 167 11.20 -12.65 -7.47
CA PRO A 167 10.58 -13.63 -6.60
C PRO A 167 11.69 -14.45 -5.95
N THR A 168 11.57 -14.68 -4.64
CA THR A 168 12.52 -15.49 -3.90
C THR A 168 12.01 -16.93 -3.91
N GLN A 169 12.86 -17.89 -4.29
CA GLN A 169 12.50 -19.30 -4.11
C GLN A 169 12.31 -19.55 -2.61
N VAL A 170 11.08 -19.87 -2.24
CA VAL A 170 10.77 -20.39 -0.91
C VAL A 170 11.21 -21.84 -0.94
N ALA A 171 12.29 -22.16 -0.23
CA ALA A 171 12.68 -23.54 0.04
C ALA A 171 11.70 -24.18 1.04
#